data_AF-A0A7R8ZCX2-F1
#
_entry.id   AF-A0A7R8ZCX2-F1
#
_cell.length_a   1.000
_cell.length_b   1.000
_cell.length_c   1.000
_cell.angle_alpha   90.00
_cell.angle_beta   90.00
_cell.angle_gamma   90.00
#
_symmetry.space_group_name_H-M   'P 1'
#
loop_
_entity.id
_entity.type
_entity.pdbx_description
1 polymer ?
#
loop_
_entity_poly.entity_id
_entity_poly.type
_entity_poly.pdbx_seq_one_letter_code
_entity_poly.pdbx_strand_id
1 'polypeptide(L)'
;MEMTDTLLSAQCFVFFLVWYETSSTTISCCLHELAVNPDIQEKLRKEVDTVLIKHCGQITYEDLQELKYMDVVVDGRFTLLGNLELNIQEGG
;
A
#
# COMPACT_ATOMS: atom_id res chain seq x y z
N MET A 1 26.19 -15.81 -32.65
CA MET A 1 26.24 -14.96 -31.45
C MET A 1 24.98 -15.27 -30.66
N GLU A 2 24.97 -16.41 -29.97
CA GLU A 2 23.88 -16.83 -29.07
C GLU A 2 24.03 -16.04 -27.78
N MET A 3 23.65 -14.77 -27.85
CA MET A 3 23.47 -13.99 -26.65
C MET A 3 21.97 -14.06 -26.33
N THR A 4 21.70 -14.30 -25.05
CA THR A 4 20.78 -13.49 -24.23
C THR A 4 19.50 -14.12 -23.67
N ASP A 5 19.11 -15.37 -23.91
CA ASP A 5 17.91 -15.90 -23.20
C ASP A 5 18.18 -16.15 -21.71
N THR A 6 19.34 -16.74 -21.39
CA THR A 6 19.80 -16.92 -20.01
C THR A 6 20.15 -15.60 -19.33
N LEU A 7 20.73 -14.64 -20.06
CA LEU A 7 21.01 -13.31 -19.52
C LEU A 7 19.72 -12.52 -19.28
N LEU A 8 18.75 -12.58 -20.19
CA LEU A 8 17.43 -11.96 -20.04
C LEU A 8 16.67 -12.58 -18.87
N SER A 9 16.65 -13.90 -18.76
CA SER A 9 16.04 -14.62 -17.63
C SER A 9 16.68 -14.21 -16.30
N ALA A 10 18.02 -14.13 -16.25
CA ALA A 10 18.74 -13.67 -15.05
C ALA A 10 18.39 -12.22 -14.68
N GLN A 11 18.32 -11.31 -15.66
CA GLN A 11 17.92 -9.93 -15.42
C GLN A 11 16.46 -9.83 -14.93
N CYS A 12 15.53 -10.57 -15.53
CA CYS A 12 14.14 -10.63 -15.06
C CYS A 12 14.07 -11.13 -13.60
N PHE A 13 14.89 -12.11 -13.23
CA PHE A 13 14.96 -12.63 -11.86
C PHE A 13 15.46 -11.56 -10.88
N VAL A 14 16.50 -10.81 -11.24
CA VAL A 14 17.02 -9.71 -10.41
C VAL A 14 15.98 -8.60 -10.24
N PHE A 15 15.30 -8.20 -11.32
CA PHE A 15 14.20 -7.23 -11.24
C PHE A 15 13.06 -7.71 -10.34
N PHE A 16 12.68 -8.98 -10.45
CA PHE A 16 11.66 -9.59 -9.59
C PHE A 16 12.07 -9.56 -8.11
N LEU A 17 13.32 -9.90 -7.78
CA LEU A 17 13.82 -9.90 -6.41
C LEU A 17 13.79 -8.48 -5.79
N VAL A 18 14.27 -7.49 -6.53
CA VAL A 18 14.27 -6.08 -6.07
C VAL A 18 12.84 -5.58 -5.87
N TRP A 19 11.93 -5.87 -6.82
CA TRP A 19 10.52 -5.53 -6.69
C TRP A 19 9.87 -6.24 -5.49
N TYR A 20 10.19 -7.52 -5.29
CA TYR A 20 9.66 -8.31 -4.19
C TYR A 20 10.11 -7.78 -2.84
N GLU A 21 11.40 -7.49 -2.65
CA GLU A 21 11.92 -6.88 -1.43
C GLU A 21 11.24 -5.53 -1.15
N THR A 22 11.17 -4.66 -2.15
CA THR A 22 10.59 -3.32 -2.00
C THR A 22 9.10 -3.41 -1.70
N SER A 23 8.36 -4.22 -2.46
CA SER A 23 6.92 -4.41 -2.27
C SER A 23 6.59 -5.05 -0.92
N SER A 24 7.37 -6.06 -0.51
CA SER A 24 7.19 -6.72 0.78
C SER A 24 7.47 -5.79 1.95
N THR A 25 8.49 -4.93 1.81
CA THR A 25 8.81 -3.89 2.79
C THR A 25 7.70 -2.85 2.86
N THR A 26 7.22 -2.34 1.72
CA THR A 26 6.09 -1.39 1.68
C THR A 26 4.85 -1.97 2.36
N ILE A 27 4.46 -3.20 2.01
CA ILE A 27 3.30 -3.86 2.63
C ILE A 27 3.50 -4.05 4.14
N SER A 28 4.70 -4.47 4.57
CA SER A 28 5.00 -4.61 6.01
C SER A 28 4.92 -3.29 6.75
N CYS A 29 5.48 -2.21 6.20
CA CYS A 29 5.39 -0.88 6.77
C CYS A 29 3.94 -0.39 6.84
N CYS A 30 3.16 -0.52 5.77
CA CYS A 30 1.74 -0.15 5.76
C CYS A 30 0.95 -0.92 6.82
N LEU A 31 1.15 -2.24 6.93
CA LEU A 31 0.48 -3.07 7.95
C LEU A 31 0.92 -2.72 9.37
N HIS A 32 2.20 -2.39 9.57
CA HIS A 32 2.71 -1.98 10.86
C HIS A 32 2.08 -0.65 11.32
N GLU A 33 2.06 0.35 10.44
CA GLU A 33 1.43 1.65 10.70
C GLU A 33 -0.08 1.51 10.98
N LEU A 34 -0.78 0.66 10.22
CA LEU A 34 -2.18 0.32 10.48
C LEU A 34 -2.38 -0.34 11.84
N ALA A 35 -1.47 -1.21 12.27
CA ALA A 35 -1.56 -1.88 13.56
C ALA A 35 -1.28 -0.94 14.75
N VAL A 36 -0.42 0.06 14.56
CA VAL A 36 -0.13 1.10 15.57
C VAL A 36 -1.27 2.13 15.66
N ASN A 37 -2.02 2.35 14.58
CA ASN A 37 -3.09 3.34 14.50
C ASN A 37 -4.48 2.69 14.34
N PRO A 38 -5.09 2.16 15.42
CA PRO A 38 -6.36 1.43 15.35
C PRO A 38 -7.53 2.29 14.83
N ASP A 39 -7.54 3.60 15.10
CA ASP A 39 -8.56 4.53 14.58
C ASP A 39 -8.54 4.63 13.05
N ILE A 40 -7.35 4.54 12.45
CA ILE A 40 -7.14 4.61 11.01
C ILE A 40 -7.51 3.28 10.38
N GLN A 41 -7.12 2.17 11.01
CA GLN A 41 -7.52 0.83 10.59
C GLN A 41 -9.04 0.67 10.56
N GLU A 42 -9.74 1.21 11.56
CA GLU A 42 -11.20 1.19 11.63
C GLU A 42 -11.85 2.06 10.54
N LYS A 43 -11.30 3.24 10.25
CA LYS A 43 -11.78 4.09 9.14
C LYS A 43 -11.58 3.42 7.79
N LEU A 44 -10.42 2.82 7.54
CA LEU A 44 -10.12 2.09 6.32
C LEU A 44 -11.06 0.88 6.16
N ARG A 45 -11.26 0.11 7.24
CA ARG A 45 -12.16 -1.05 7.21
C ARG A 45 -13.60 -0.64 6.91
N LYS A 46 -14.08 0.47 7.48
CA LYS A 46 -15.40 1.04 7.16
C LYS A 46 -15.52 1.47 5.70
N GLU A 47 -14.48 2.07 5.13
CA GLU A 47 -14.47 2.44 3.70
C GLU A 47 -14.62 1.17 2.83
N VAL A 48 -13.81 0.15 3.10
CA VAL A 48 -13.86 -1.14 2.40
C VAL A 48 -15.22 -1.80 2.53
N ASP A 49 -15.77 -1.87 3.74
CA ASP A 49 -17.11 -2.45 3.98
C ASP A 49 -18.20 -1.67 3.25
N THR A 50 -18.09 -0.33 3.20
CA THR A 50 -19.05 0.52 2.50
C THR A 50 -19.04 0.26 1.00
N VAL A 51 -17.86 0.17 0.38
CA VAL A 51 -17.71 -0.17 -1.04
C VAL A 51 -18.20 -1.60 -1.28
N LEU A 52 -17.85 -2.56 -0.42
CA LEU A 52 -18.28 -3.95 -0.56
C LEU A 52 -19.81 -4.09 -0.51
N ILE A 53 -20.47 -3.39 0.41
CA ILE A 53 -21.95 -3.35 0.51
C ILE A 53 -22.56 -2.70 -0.73
N LYS A 54 -22.00 -1.57 -1.18
CA LYS A 54 -22.49 -0.82 -2.34
C LYS A 54 -22.43 -1.63 -3.64
N HIS A 55 -21.45 -2.52 -3.76
CA HIS A 55 -21.23 -3.36 -4.94
C HIS A 55 -21.70 -4.82 -4.77
N CYS A 56 -22.64 -5.05 -3.86
CA CYS A 56 -23.26 -6.37 -3.63
C CYS A 56 -22.25 -7.51 -3.41
N GLY A 57 -21.12 -7.21 -2.76
CA GLY A 57 -20.07 -8.19 -2.46
C GLY A 57 -19.12 -8.50 -3.63
N GLN A 58 -19.23 -7.80 -4.76
CA GLN A 58 -18.27 -7.89 -5.85
C GLN A 58 -17.39 -6.64 -5.84
N ILE A 59 -16.07 -6.82 -5.93
CA ILE A 59 -15.12 -5.71 -6.05
C ILE A 59 -14.65 -5.74 -7.51
N THR A 60 -15.08 -4.76 -8.31
CA THR A 60 -14.52 -4.56 -9.66
C THR A 60 -13.32 -3.61 -9.61
N TYR A 61 -12.61 -3.51 -10.73
CA TYR A 61 -11.47 -2.60 -10.83
C TYR A 61 -11.89 -1.13 -10.74
N GLU A 62 -13.11 -0.79 -11.18
CA GLU A 62 -13.67 0.54 -10.99
C GLU A 62 -13.90 0.85 -9.52
N ASP A 63 -14.31 -0.15 -8.73
CA ASP A 63 -14.63 -0.01 -7.30
C ASP A 63 -13.37 0.20 -6.46
N LEU A 64 -12.22 -0.35 -6.89
CA LEU A 64 -10.92 -0.07 -6.29
C LEU A 64 -10.56 1.43 -6.39
N GLN A 65 -11.07 2.17 -7.39
CA GLN A 65 -10.87 3.61 -7.49
C GLN A 65 -11.70 4.41 -6.48
N GLU A 66 -12.74 3.81 -5.90
CA GLU A 66 -13.53 4.44 -4.83
C GLU A 66 -12.85 4.33 -3.46
N LEU A 67 -11.90 3.40 -3.30
CA LEU A 67 -11.11 3.19 -2.06
C LEU A 67 -9.97 4.23 -1.94
N LYS A 68 -10.35 5.50 -1.89
CA LYS A 68 -9.40 6.62 -1.83
C LYS A 68 -8.57 6.60 -0.54
N TYR A 69 -9.14 6.19 0.58
CA TYR A 69 -8.40 6.11 1.83
C TYR A 69 -7.38 4.96 1.80
N MET A 70 -7.73 3.83 1.18
CA MET A 70 -6.78 2.75 0.91
C MET A 70 -5.59 3.19 0.07
N ASP A 71 -5.83 3.96 -0.99
CA ASP A 71 -4.77 4.48 -1.87
C ASP A 71 -3.79 5.38 -1.11
N VAL A 72 -4.31 6.25 -0.24
CA VAL A 72 -3.48 7.12 0.62
C VAL A 72 -2.63 6.33 1.64
N VAL A 73 -3.16 5.21 2.15
CA VAL A 73 -2.43 4.34 3.08
C VAL A 73 -1.34 3.53 2.37
N VAL A 74 -1.62 3.03 1.16
CA VAL A 74 -0.66 2.25 0.36
C VAL A 74 0.44 3.11 -0.24
N ASP A 75 0.12 4.34 -0.65
CA ASP A 75 1.08 5.30 -1.20
C ASP A 75 2.10 5.81 -0.15
N GLY A 76 1.93 5.47 1.14
CA GLY A 76 2.85 5.88 2.20
C GLY A 76 2.79 7.39 2.50
N ARG A 77 1.88 8.12 1.87
CA ARG A 77 1.63 9.56 2.09
C ARG A 77 1.19 9.84 3.51
N PHE A 78 0.54 8.87 4.15
CA PHE A 78 0.19 8.94 5.57
C PHE A 78 1.44 9.01 6.47
N THR A 79 2.53 8.31 6.16
CA THR A 79 3.77 8.38 6.97
C THR A 79 4.44 9.74 6.89
N LEU A 80 4.38 10.42 5.73
CA LEU A 80 4.92 11.78 5.57
C LEU A 80 4.07 12.84 6.25
N LEU A 81 2.74 12.69 6.25
CA LEU A 81 1.81 13.64 6.87
C LEU A 81 1.65 13.41 8.37
N GLY A 82 1.59 12.16 8.83
CA GLY A 82 1.54 11.79 10.25
C GLY A 82 2.78 12.24 11.01
N ASN A 83 3.97 12.11 10.41
CA ASN A 83 5.21 12.65 11.00
C ASN A 83 5.23 14.18 11.04
N LEU A 84 4.51 14.88 10.17
CA LEU A 84 4.45 16.35 10.17
C LEU A 84 3.40 16.88 11.16
N GLU A 85 2.26 16.22 11.29
CA GLU A 85 1.23 16.56 12.29
C GLU A 85 1.70 16.28 13.73
N LEU A 86 2.48 15.20 13.95
CA LEU A 86 3.09 14.90 15.25
C LEU A 86 4.24 15.86 15.60
N ASN A 87 5.07 16.28 14.64
CA ASN A 87 6.13 17.25 14.92
C ASN A 87 5.62 18.67 15.21
N ILE A 88 4.43 19.04 14.73
CA ILE A 88 3.81 20.33 15.04
C ILE A 88 3.12 20.28 16.42
N GLN A 89 2.70 19.11 16.92
CA GLN A 89 2.15 18.96 18.27
C GLN A 89 3.20 18.75 19.37
N GLU A 90 4.38 18.23 19.05
CA GLU A 90 5.50 18.06 19.99
C GLU A 90 6.45 19.28 20.07
N GLY A 91 6.21 20.32 19.25
CA GLY A 91 6.98 21.56 19.19
C GLY A 91 6.42 22.72 20.02
N GLY A 92 5.86 22.42 21.21
CA GLY A 92 5.31 23.40 22.17
C GLY A 92 6.13 23.51 23.44
#